data_AF-A0A2J8V9F9-F1
#
_entry.id   AF-A0A2J8V9F9-F1
#
_cell.length_a   1.000
_cell.length_b   1.000
_cell.length_c   1.000
_cell.angle_alpha   90.00
_cell.angle_beta   90.00
_cell.angle_gamma   90.00
#
_symmetry.space_group_name_H-M   'P 1'
#
loop_
_entity.id
_entity.type
_entity.pdbx_description
1 polymer ?
#
loop_
_entity_poly.entity_id
_entity_poly.type
_entity_poly.pdbx_seq_one_letter_code
_entity_poly.pdbx_strand_id
1 'polypeptide(L)'
;MLGLSKVPVTQATRGPQVQQPPPSNRFLQPVQKIDMNLTDLLGELQRDPWPVPQGKRPLRSSGVALSIAVGLLECTFPNTGARIMMFIGGPATQGPGMVVGDELKTPIRSWHDIDKDNAKYVKKGTKHFEALANRAATTGHVIDIYACALDQTGLLEMKCCPNLTGGYMVMGDSFNTSLFKQTFQRVFTKDMHGQFKMGFGGTLEIKTSREIKISGAIGPCVSLNSKGPCVSENEIGTGGTCQWKICGLSPTTTLAIYFEVVNQHNAPIPQGGRGAIQFVTQYQHSSGQRRIRVTTIARNWADAQTQIQNIAASFDQEAAAILMARLAIYRAETEEGPDVLRWLDRQLIRLCQKFGEYHKDDPSSFRFSETFSLYPQFMFHLRRSSFLQVFNNSPDESSYYRHHFMRQDLTQSLIMIQPILYAYSFSGPPEPVLLDSSSILADRILLMDTFFQILIYHGETIAQWRKSGYQDMPEYENFRHLLQAPVDDAQEILHSRFPMPRYIDTEHGGSQARFLLSKVNPSQTHNNMYAWGQESGAPILTDDVSLQVFMDHLKKLAVSSAA
;
A
#
# COMPACT_ATOMS: atom_id res chain seq x y z
N MET A 1 63.15 -42.44 4.70
CA MET A 1 61.95 -42.42 3.84
C MET A 1 61.02 -41.36 4.35
N LEU A 2 60.49 -40.54 3.44
CA LEU A 2 59.74 -39.32 3.70
C LEU A 2 58.40 -39.55 4.42
N GLY A 3 58.15 -38.74 5.45
CA GLY A 3 56.82 -38.29 5.82
C GLY A 3 56.49 -37.00 5.05
N LEU A 4 55.23 -36.83 4.67
CA LEU A 4 54.73 -35.59 4.09
C LEU A 4 53.45 -35.14 4.80
N SER A 5 53.59 -33.99 5.42
CA SER A 5 52.63 -33.18 6.16
C SER A 5 51.59 -32.56 5.24
N LYS A 6 50.34 -32.46 5.71
CA LYS A 6 49.28 -31.66 5.07
C LYS A 6 49.61 -30.18 5.18
N VAL A 7 49.66 -29.47 4.05
CA VAL A 7 49.79 -28.02 3.98
C VAL A 7 48.39 -27.39 4.14
N PRO A 8 48.21 -26.31 4.94
CA PRO A 8 46.95 -25.60 5.04
C PRO A 8 46.73 -24.69 3.83
N VAL A 9 45.52 -24.71 3.26
CA VAL A 9 45.10 -23.77 2.21
C VAL A 9 44.84 -22.41 2.87
N THR A 10 45.72 -21.45 2.60
CA THR A 10 45.55 -20.05 2.97
C THR A 10 44.38 -19.42 2.19
N GLN A 11 43.51 -18.71 2.92
CA GLN A 11 42.47 -17.86 2.34
C GLN A 11 43.11 -16.80 1.42
N ALA A 12 42.80 -16.87 0.13
CA ALA A 12 43.09 -15.79 -0.80
C ALA A 12 42.20 -14.59 -0.45
N THR A 13 42.84 -13.48 -0.09
CA THR A 13 42.26 -12.15 0.01
C THR A 13 41.58 -11.79 -1.32
N ARG A 14 40.27 -11.50 -1.29
CA ARG A 14 39.53 -10.97 -2.45
C ARG A 14 40.11 -9.61 -2.83
N GLY A 15 40.83 -9.55 -3.95
CA GLY A 15 41.18 -8.29 -4.60
C GLY A 15 39.92 -7.55 -5.11
N PRO A 16 40.04 -6.26 -5.48
CA PRO A 16 38.93 -5.49 -6.03
C PRO A 16 38.46 -6.15 -7.33
N GLN A 17 37.16 -6.49 -7.41
CA GLN A 17 36.55 -6.91 -8.67
C GLN A 17 36.67 -5.76 -9.68
N VAL A 18 37.53 -5.93 -10.67
CA VAL A 18 37.56 -5.08 -11.86
C VAL A 18 36.20 -5.21 -12.53
N GLN A 19 35.46 -4.10 -12.61
CA GLN A 19 34.20 -4.02 -13.34
C GLN A 19 34.50 -4.32 -14.82
N GLN A 20 34.18 -5.53 -15.29
CA GLN A 20 34.19 -5.81 -16.72
C GLN A 20 33.24 -4.83 -17.41
N PRO A 21 33.61 -4.26 -18.57
CA PRO A 21 32.70 -3.43 -19.33
C PRO A 21 31.42 -4.24 -19.60
N PRO A 22 30.23 -3.64 -19.42
CA PRO A 22 28.99 -4.36 -19.65
C PRO A 22 28.98 -4.92 -21.08
N PRO A 23 28.49 -6.16 -21.27
CA PRO A 23 28.43 -6.75 -22.60
C PRO A 23 27.66 -5.81 -23.53
N SER A 24 28.25 -5.44 -24.67
CA SER A 24 27.59 -4.59 -25.66
C SER A 24 26.34 -5.31 -26.18
N ASN A 25 25.15 -4.79 -25.86
CA ASN A 25 23.88 -5.35 -26.30
C ASN A 25 23.25 -4.43 -27.36
N ARG A 26 23.01 -4.94 -28.56
CA ARG A 26 22.37 -4.18 -29.65
C ARG A 26 20.97 -3.63 -29.31
N PHE A 27 20.28 -4.23 -28.34
CA PHE A 27 18.93 -3.83 -27.91
C PHE A 27 18.91 -2.84 -26.75
N LEU A 28 20.03 -2.63 -26.06
CA LEU A 28 20.15 -1.72 -24.93
C LEU A 28 21.26 -0.71 -25.22
N GLN A 29 20.87 0.47 -25.67
CA GLN A 29 21.77 1.52 -26.13
C GLN A 29 21.66 2.77 -25.23
N PRO A 30 22.75 3.54 -25.05
CA PRO A 30 22.67 4.84 -24.41
C PRO A 30 21.73 5.77 -25.17
N VAL A 31 20.78 6.40 -24.48
CA VAL A 31 19.77 7.28 -25.09
C VAL A 31 20.42 8.38 -25.94
N GLN A 32 21.53 8.97 -25.48
CA GLN A 32 22.25 10.02 -26.23
C GLN A 32 22.72 9.58 -27.63
N LYS A 33 22.88 8.26 -27.86
CA LYS A 33 23.30 7.72 -29.17
C LYS A 33 22.14 7.40 -30.10
N ILE A 34 20.93 7.24 -29.56
CA ILE A 34 19.76 6.78 -30.32
C ILE A 34 18.57 7.75 -30.21
N ASP A 35 18.77 8.95 -29.66
CA ASP A 35 17.69 9.88 -29.31
C ASP A 35 16.74 10.16 -30.47
N MET A 36 17.26 10.60 -31.62
CA MET A 36 16.46 10.85 -32.84
C MET A 36 15.71 9.60 -33.30
N ASN A 37 16.42 8.47 -33.47
CA ASN A 37 15.81 7.22 -33.91
C ASN A 37 14.73 6.70 -32.93
N LEU A 38 14.92 6.92 -31.63
CA LEU A 38 13.95 6.54 -30.61
C LEU A 38 12.71 7.44 -30.67
N THR A 39 12.89 8.75 -30.83
CA THR A 39 11.78 9.69 -31.00
C THR A 39 10.95 9.36 -32.24
N ASP A 40 11.61 9.10 -33.38
CA ASP A 40 10.94 8.74 -34.62
C ASP A 40 10.15 7.42 -34.46
N LEU A 41 10.80 6.39 -33.91
CA LEU A 41 10.15 5.09 -33.68
C LEU A 41 8.94 5.18 -32.74
N LEU A 42 9.02 6.01 -31.69
CA LEU A 42 7.87 6.24 -30.81
C LEU A 42 6.76 7.06 -31.49
N GLY A 43 7.12 8.02 -32.35
CA GLY A 43 6.18 8.83 -33.13
C GLY A 43 5.45 8.03 -34.22
N GLU A 44 6.09 7.00 -34.75
CA GLU A 44 5.54 6.10 -35.76
C GLU A 44 4.72 4.93 -35.19
N LEU A 45 4.63 4.78 -33.86
CA LEU A 45 3.84 3.70 -33.25
C LEU A 45 2.36 3.81 -33.66
N GLN A 46 1.87 2.74 -34.28
CA GLN A 46 0.47 2.61 -34.68
C GLN A 46 -0.25 1.57 -33.82
N ARG A 47 -1.57 1.62 -33.84
CA ARG A 47 -2.40 0.55 -33.28
C ARG A 47 -2.10 -0.75 -34.03
N ASP A 48 -2.09 -1.86 -33.30
CA ASP A 48 -1.98 -3.20 -33.89
C ASP A 48 -2.98 -3.35 -35.06
N PRO A 49 -2.50 -3.59 -36.30
CA PRO A 49 -3.34 -3.62 -37.49
C PRO A 49 -4.16 -4.91 -37.62
N TRP A 50 -3.95 -5.91 -36.76
CA TRP A 50 -4.64 -7.18 -36.88
C TRP A 50 -6.15 -7.02 -36.64
N PRO A 51 -7.00 -7.52 -37.57
CA PRO A 51 -8.43 -7.36 -37.46
C PRO A 51 -8.95 -8.13 -36.25
N VAL A 52 -9.81 -7.49 -35.47
CA VAL A 52 -10.48 -8.10 -34.33
C VAL A 52 -11.90 -8.50 -34.77
N PRO A 53 -12.22 -9.80 -34.85
CA PRO A 53 -13.56 -10.23 -35.25
C PRO A 53 -14.63 -9.72 -34.28
N GLN A 54 -15.86 -9.54 -34.78
CA GLN A 54 -16.99 -9.17 -33.94
C GLN A 54 -17.18 -10.19 -32.81
N GLY A 55 -17.45 -9.71 -31.60
CA GLY A 55 -17.61 -10.57 -30.43
C GLY A 55 -16.29 -11.06 -29.83
N LYS A 56 -15.13 -10.56 -30.28
CA LYS A 56 -13.81 -10.90 -29.74
C LYS A 56 -13.04 -9.69 -29.21
N ARG A 57 -12.13 -9.96 -28.30
CA ARG A 57 -11.10 -9.07 -27.78
C ARG A 57 -9.86 -9.13 -28.69
N PRO A 58 -9.03 -8.07 -28.73
CA PRO A 58 -7.71 -8.14 -29.36
C PRO A 58 -6.86 -9.25 -28.74
N LEU A 59 -6.01 -9.88 -29.55
CA LEU A 59 -5.03 -10.87 -29.08
C LEU A 59 -3.86 -10.14 -28.42
N ARG A 60 -3.65 -10.35 -27.12
CA ARG A 60 -2.61 -9.70 -26.33
C ARG A 60 -1.75 -10.75 -25.63
N SER A 61 -0.46 -10.77 -25.97
CA SER A 61 0.53 -11.70 -25.40
C SER A 61 1.43 -11.05 -24.35
N SER A 62 0.82 -10.36 -23.38
CA SER A 62 1.54 -9.60 -22.35
C SER A 62 2.55 -10.46 -21.55
N GLY A 63 2.19 -11.71 -21.22
CA GLY A 63 3.09 -12.63 -20.52
C GLY A 63 4.32 -13.00 -21.35
N VAL A 64 4.17 -13.18 -22.67
CA VAL A 64 5.30 -13.44 -23.58
C VAL A 64 6.20 -12.21 -23.68
N ALA A 65 5.61 -11.02 -23.85
CA ALA A 65 6.36 -9.77 -23.92
C ALA A 65 7.20 -9.55 -22.66
N LEU A 66 6.62 -9.77 -21.48
CA LEU A 66 7.34 -9.66 -20.22
C LEU A 66 8.43 -10.74 -20.08
N SER A 67 8.16 -11.98 -20.50
CA SER A 67 9.15 -13.06 -20.49
C SER A 67 10.40 -12.72 -21.33
N ILE A 68 10.21 -12.12 -22.51
CA ILE A 68 11.31 -11.66 -23.37
C ILE A 68 12.08 -10.53 -22.68
N ALA A 69 11.39 -9.53 -22.11
CA ALA A 69 12.03 -8.41 -21.43
C ALA A 69 12.87 -8.86 -20.22
N VAL A 70 12.31 -9.74 -19.38
CA VAL A 70 13.03 -10.34 -18.23
C VAL A 70 14.23 -11.15 -18.72
N GLY A 71 14.06 -12.00 -19.72
CA GLY A 71 15.15 -12.80 -20.28
C GLY A 71 16.28 -11.96 -20.87
N LEU A 72 15.95 -10.90 -21.60
CA LEU A 72 16.93 -9.98 -22.18
C LEU A 72 17.79 -9.32 -21.10
N LEU A 73 17.16 -8.79 -20.03
CA LEU A 73 17.88 -8.14 -18.94
C LEU A 73 18.67 -9.15 -18.10
N GLU A 74 18.11 -10.33 -17.85
CA GLU A 74 18.79 -11.42 -17.13
C GLU A 74 20.09 -11.85 -17.83
N CYS A 75 20.07 -11.97 -19.16
CA CYS A 75 21.25 -12.37 -19.92
C CYS A 75 22.30 -11.26 -20.09
N THR A 76 21.91 -9.98 -20.00
CA THR A 76 22.80 -8.86 -20.38
C THR A 76 23.24 -7.97 -19.22
N PHE A 77 22.39 -7.77 -18.21
CA PHE A 77 22.68 -6.90 -17.07
C PHE A 77 22.24 -7.51 -15.73
N PRO A 78 22.64 -8.75 -15.39
CA PRO A 78 22.30 -9.33 -14.10
C PRO A 78 22.91 -8.51 -12.95
N ASN A 79 22.15 -8.35 -11.86
CA ASN A 79 22.54 -7.61 -10.65
C ASN A 79 22.91 -6.13 -10.88
N THR A 80 22.43 -5.56 -11.97
CA THR A 80 22.53 -4.13 -12.29
C THR A 80 21.13 -3.53 -12.24
N GLY A 81 21.00 -2.31 -11.70
CA GLY A 81 19.73 -1.61 -11.66
C GLY A 81 19.12 -1.45 -13.06
N ALA A 82 18.00 -2.10 -13.29
CA ALA A 82 17.22 -2.00 -14.52
C ALA A 82 15.72 -2.04 -14.19
N ARG A 83 14.90 -1.48 -15.09
CA ARG A 83 13.47 -1.30 -14.89
C ARG A 83 12.72 -1.62 -16.19
N ILE A 84 11.79 -2.55 -16.11
CA ILE A 84 10.84 -2.91 -17.16
C ILE A 84 9.56 -2.13 -16.89
N MET A 85 9.15 -1.28 -17.84
CA MET A 85 7.89 -0.53 -17.74
C MET A 85 6.87 -1.13 -18.70
N MET A 86 5.85 -1.80 -18.16
CA MET A 86 4.82 -2.46 -18.95
C MET A 86 3.58 -1.56 -19.07
N PHE A 87 3.22 -1.16 -20.28
CA PHE A 87 2.02 -0.37 -20.57
C PHE A 87 0.95 -1.27 -21.17
N ILE A 88 -0.13 -1.52 -20.42
CA ILE A 88 -1.21 -2.43 -20.83
C ILE A 88 -2.55 -1.70 -20.97
N GLY A 89 -3.22 -1.95 -22.09
CA GLY A 89 -4.55 -1.39 -22.42
C GLY A 89 -5.68 -2.42 -22.43
N GLY A 90 -5.51 -3.53 -21.71
CA GLY A 90 -6.47 -4.64 -21.65
C GLY A 90 -5.83 -5.94 -21.17
N PRO A 91 -6.64 -6.98 -20.92
CA PRO A 91 -6.16 -8.25 -20.38
C PRO A 91 -5.38 -9.07 -21.41
N ALA A 92 -4.45 -9.91 -20.93
CA ALA A 92 -3.78 -10.88 -21.79
C ALA A 92 -4.77 -11.97 -22.25
N THR A 93 -4.89 -12.15 -23.57
CA THR A 93 -5.88 -13.04 -24.21
C THR A 93 -5.24 -14.18 -24.99
N GLN A 94 -3.90 -14.22 -25.10
CA GLN A 94 -3.19 -15.29 -25.77
C GLN A 94 -1.82 -15.56 -25.15
N GLY A 95 -1.46 -16.85 -25.06
CA GLY A 95 -0.14 -17.30 -24.62
C GLY A 95 -0.04 -17.53 -23.11
N PRO A 96 1.17 -17.74 -22.58
CA PRO A 96 1.39 -17.79 -21.14
C PRO A 96 0.94 -16.49 -20.46
N GLY A 97 0.38 -16.58 -19.25
CA GLY A 97 -0.11 -15.42 -18.52
C GLY A 97 -1.48 -14.90 -18.97
N MET A 98 -2.29 -15.70 -19.68
CA MET A 98 -3.66 -15.32 -20.02
C MET A 98 -4.51 -15.03 -18.79
N VAL A 99 -5.36 -14.01 -18.91
CA VAL A 99 -6.32 -13.54 -17.89
C VAL A 99 -7.75 -13.94 -18.30
N VAL A 100 -8.05 -13.88 -19.59
CA VAL A 100 -9.36 -14.22 -20.17
C VAL A 100 -9.19 -14.74 -21.60
N GLY A 101 -10.18 -15.43 -22.14
CA GLY A 101 -10.21 -15.78 -23.57
C GLY A 101 -10.49 -14.57 -24.47
N ASP A 102 -10.30 -14.75 -25.77
CA ASP A 102 -10.59 -13.73 -26.78
C ASP A 102 -12.11 -13.51 -26.94
N GLU A 103 -12.95 -14.52 -26.76
CA GLU A 103 -14.40 -14.36 -26.90
C GLU A 103 -15.03 -13.46 -25.81
N LEU A 104 -15.75 -12.41 -26.21
CA LEU A 104 -16.43 -11.47 -25.30
C LEU A 104 -17.53 -12.14 -24.47
N LYS A 105 -18.13 -13.24 -24.98
CA LYS A 105 -19.12 -14.04 -24.24
C LYS A 105 -18.56 -14.63 -22.94
N THR A 106 -17.23 -14.79 -22.86
CA THR A 106 -16.56 -15.17 -21.62
C THR A 106 -16.23 -13.89 -20.85
N PRO A 107 -16.85 -13.66 -19.68
CA PRO A 107 -16.57 -12.48 -18.87
C PRO A 107 -15.17 -12.57 -18.25
N ILE A 108 -14.63 -11.42 -17.84
CA ILE A 108 -13.43 -11.38 -17.00
C ILE A 108 -13.85 -11.78 -15.58
N ARG A 109 -13.04 -12.61 -14.92
CA ARG A 109 -13.29 -13.09 -13.55
C ARG A 109 -13.60 -11.96 -12.57
N SER A 110 -14.57 -12.22 -11.70
CA SER A 110 -14.93 -11.46 -10.50
C SER A 110 -14.42 -12.17 -9.24
N TRP A 111 -14.57 -11.53 -8.06
CA TRP A 111 -14.31 -12.19 -6.78
C TRP A 111 -15.18 -13.43 -6.59
N HIS A 112 -16.46 -13.36 -6.99
CA HIS A 112 -17.36 -14.51 -6.91
C HIS A 112 -16.86 -15.72 -7.71
N ASP A 113 -16.32 -15.49 -8.90
CA ASP A 113 -15.77 -16.57 -9.74
C ASP A 113 -14.51 -17.18 -9.11
N ILE A 114 -13.69 -16.37 -8.43
CA ILE A 114 -12.48 -16.82 -7.75
C ILE A 114 -12.85 -17.65 -6.51
N ASP A 115 -13.78 -17.16 -5.70
CA ASP A 115 -14.22 -17.82 -4.46
C ASP A 115 -14.92 -19.16 -4.74
N LYS A 116 -15.62 -19.27 -5.87
CA LYS A 116 -16.27 -20.52 -6.33
C LYS A 116 -15.33 -21.43 -7.14
N ASP A 117 -14.05 -21.08 -7.25
CA ASP A 117 -13.04 -21.77 -8.07
C ASP A 117 -13.45 -21.97 -9.55
N ASN A 118 -14.26 -21.06 -10.07
CA ASN A 118 -14.72 -21.02 -11.46
C ASN A 118 -13.81 -20.17 -12.37
N ALA A 119 -12.81 -19.50 -11.81
CA ALA A 119 -11.89 -18.62 -12.53
C ALA A 119 -10.79 -19.41 -13.29
N LYS A 120 -11.13 -19.91 -14.49
CA LYS A 120 -10.30 -20.79 -15.34
C LYS A 120 -8.81 -20.40 -15.48
N TYR A 121 -8.50 -19.11 -15.62
CA TYR A 121 -7.16 -18.64 -16.00
C TYR A 121 -6.30 -18.19 -14.82
N VAL A 122 -6.90 -17.79 -13.69
CA VAL A 122 -6.20 -17.12 -12.58
C VAL A 122 -5.01 -17.92 -12.08
N LYS A 123 -5.21 -19.19 -11.69
CA LYS A 123 -4.13 -20.06 -11.15
C LYS A 123 -2.93 -20.19 -12.11
N LYS A 124 -3.18 -20.36 -13.41
CA LYS A 124 -2.12 -20.50 -14.42
C LYS A 124 -1.46 -19.16 -14.74
N GLY A 125 -2.24 -18.08 -14.80
CA GLY A 125 -1.77 -16.71 -15.01
C GLY A 125 -0.85 -16.25 -13.89
N THR A 126 -1.31 -16.34 -12.64
CA THR A 126 -0.56 -15.99 -11.44
C THR A 126 0.77 -16.74 -11.37
N LYS A 127 0.76 -18.07 -11.55
CA LYS A 127 1.99 -18.89 -11.52
C LYS A 127 3.00 -18.46 -12.59
N HIS A 128 2.53 -18.06 -13.78
CA HIS A 128 3.42 -17.59 -14.85
C HIS A 128 4.09 -16.27 -14.47
N PHE A 129 3.32 -15.28 -14.02
CA PHE A 129 3.86 -13.98 -13.63
C PHE A 129 4.73 -14.06 -12.37
N GLU A 130 4.39 -14.93 -11.41
CA GLU A 130 5.24 -15.19 -10.24
C GLU A 130 6.60 -15.75 -10.65
N ALA A 131 6.67 -16.66 -11.62
CA ALA A 131 7.94 -17.18 -12.12
C ALA A 131 8.80 -16.07 -12.76
N LEU A 132 8.18 -15.14 -13.51
CA LEU A 132 8.88 -14.00 -14.11
C LEU A 132 9.34 -13.00 -13.04
N ALA A 133 8.49 -12.70 -12.07
CA ALA A 133 8.79 -11.80 -10.96
C ALA A 133 9.95 -12.32 -10.12
N ASN A 134 9.99 -13.62 -9.82
CA ASN A 134 11.09 -14.24 -9.09
C ASN A 134 12.41 -14.19 -9.85
N ARG A 135 12.40 -14.41 -11.17
CA ARG A 135 13.61 -14.25 -12.02
C ARG A 135 14.13 -12.82 -11.98
N ALA A 136 13.25 -11.84 -12.22
CA ALA A 136 13.60 -10.41 -12.16
C ALA A 136 14.09 -9.98 -10.76
N ALA A 137 13.46 -10.47 -9.69
CA ALA A 137 13.88 -10.19 -8.33
C ALA A 137 15.28 -10.77 -8.04
N THR A 138 15.52 -12.01 -8.48
CA THR A 138 16.83 -12.67 -8.37
C THR A 138 17.93 -11.87 -9.06
N THR A 139 17.67 -11.29 -10.23
CA THR A 139 18.62 -10.45 -10.97
C THR A 139 18.62 -8.98 -10.56
N GLY A 140 17.72 -8.53 -9.68
CA GLY A 140 17.67 -7.15 -9.20
C GLY A 140 17.03 -6.16 -10.16
N HIS A 141 16.15 -6.64 -11.04
CA HIS A 141 15.40 -5.83 -11.99
C HIS A 141 14.02 -5.49 -11.45
N VAL A 142 13.53 -4.30 -11.79
CA VAL A 142 12.22 -3.77 -11.38
C VAL A 142 11.20 -4.02 -12.49
N ILE A 143 9.97 -4.37 -12.13
CA ILE A 143 8.85 -4.48 -13.08
C ILE A 143 7.73 -3.53 -12.65
N ASP A 144 7.52 -2.48 -13.42
CA ASP A 144 6.38 -1.57 -13.29
C ASP A 144 5.23 -1.99 -14.21
N ILE A 145 4.00 -1.82 -13.76
CA ILE A 145 2.78 -2.06 -14.52
C ILE A 145 1.95 -0.78 -14.54
N TYR A 146 1.75 -0.26 -15.75
CA TYR A 146 0.89 0.87 -16.06
C TYR A 146 -0.32 0.36 -16.84
N ALA A 147 -1.43 0.16 -16.14
CA ALA A 147 -2.68 -0.35 -16.68
C ALA A 147 -3.66 0.81 -16.94
N CYS A 148 -4.03 0.99 -18.20
CA CYS A 148 -5.05 1.97 -18.59
C CYS A 148 -6.14 1.35 -19.44
N ALA A 149 -7.26 1.00 -18.82
CA ALA A 149 -8.43 0.44 -19.46
C ALA A 149 -9.67 0.68 -18.58
N LEU A 150 -10.85 0.75 -19.22
CA LEU A 150 -12.14 0.86 -18.51
C LEU A 150 -12.57 -0.44 -17.81
N ASP A 151 -11.94 -1.56 -18.16
CA ASP A 151 -12.20 -2.88 -17.61
C ASP A 151 -10.86 -3.49 -17.13
N GLN A 152 -10.92 -4.61 -16.43
CA GLN A 152 -9.78 -5.24 -15.79
C GLN A 152 -8.70 -5.67 -16.80
N THR A 153 -7.44 -5.55 -16.39
CA THR A 153 -6.26 -5.87 -17.22
C THR A 153 -5.49 -7.10 -16.74
N GLY A 154 -5.83 -7.63 -15.56
CA GLY A 154 -5.16 -8.77 -14.93
C GLY A 154 -4.14 -8.36 -13.87
N LEU A 155 -4.33 -7.22 -13.22
CA LEU A 155 -3.46 -6.80 -12.12
C LEU A 155 -3.42 -7.83 -10.98
N LEU A 156 -4.51 -8.55 -10.72
CA LEU A 156 -4.49 -9.64 -9.74
C LEU A 156 -3.43 -10.69 -10.07
N GLU A 157 -3.40 -11.18 -11.31
CA GLU A 157 -2.46 -12.20 -11.76
C GLU A 157 -1.04 -11.66 -11.84
N MET A 158 -0.88 -10.37 -12.13
CA MET A 158 0.42 -9.72 -12.32
C MET A 158 0.98 -9.06 -11.07
N LYS A 159 0.24 -8.98 -9.95
CA LYS A 159 0.62 -8.20 -8.75
C LYS A 159 1.98 -8.57 -8.18
N CYS A 160 2.37 -9.83 -8.32
CA CYS A 160 3.68 -10.34 -7.88
C CYS A 160 4.85 -9.60 -8.55
N CYS A 161 4.68 -9.14 -9.80
CA CYS A 161 5.74 -8.44 -10.54
C CYS A 161 6.18 -7.15 -9.82
N PRO A 162 5.31 -6.16 -9.58
CA PRO A 162 5.70 -4.98 -8.81
C PRO A 162 5.91 -5.29 -7.32
N ASN A 163 5.14 -6.20 -6.72
CA ASN A 163 5.27 -6.51 -5.29
C ASN A 163 6.64 -7.10 -4.94
N LEU A 164 7.16 -8.06 -5.70
CA LEU A 164 8.44 -8.70 -5.41
C LEU A 164 9.64 -7.86 -5.86
N THR A 165 9.46 -7.00 -6.87
CA THR A 165 10.55 -6.22 -7.44
C THR A 165 10.58 -4.75 -6.98
N GLY A 166 9.63 -4.31 -6.17
CA GLY A 166 9.52 -2.90 -5.75
C GLY A 166 9.13 -1.95 -6.87
N GLY A 167 8.50 -2.46 -7.92
CA GLY A 167 7.94 -1.68 -9.01
C GLY A 167 6.65 -0.94 -8.64
N TYR A 168 6.20 -0.10 -9.57
CA TYR A 168 4.96 0.65 -9.50
C TYR A 168 3.82 -0.15 -10.13
N MET A 169 2.66 -0.18 -9.47
CA MET A 169 1.39 -0.54 -10.09
C MET A 169 0.57 0.74 -10.23
N VAL A 170 0.14 1.07 -11.45
CA VAL A 170 -0.71 2.23 -11.74
C VAL A 170 -1.93 1.75 -12.49
N MET A 171 -3.11 2.15 -12.03
CA MET A 171 -4.39 1.89 -12.67
C MET A 171 -5.02 3.22 -13.09
N GLY A 172 -5.58 3.28 -14.30
CA GLY A 172 -6.37 4.41 -14.77
C GLY A 172 -7.28 4.02 -15.94
N ASP A 173 -8.11 4.96 -16.40
CA ASP A 173 -9.06 4.69 -17.48
C ASP A 173 -8.40 4.79 -18.87
N SER A 174 -7.42 5.68 -19.02
CA SER A 174 -6.73 5.95 -20.29
C SER A 174 -5.36 6.59 -20.07
N PHE A 175 -4.40 6.22 -20.92
CA PHE A 175 -3.07 6.84 -20.97
C PHE A 175 -3.10 8.32 -21.37
N ASN A 176 -4.20 8.79 -21.98
CA ASN A 176 -4.31 10.18 -22.40
C ASN A 176 -4.74 11.14 -21.27
N THR A 177 -5.16 10.60 -20.12
CA THR A 177 -5.58 11.42 -18.98
C THR A 177 -4.42 12.24 -18.41
N SER A 178 -4.71 13.45 -17.92
CA SER A 178 -3.75 14.26 -17.17
C SER A 178 -3.22 13.51 -15.95
N LEU A 179 -4.10 12.78 -15.26
CA LEU A 179 -3.80 11.91 -14.12
C LEU A 179 -2.65 10.94 -14.42
N PHE A 180 -2.78 10.17 -15.53
CA PHE A 180 -1.75 9.21 -15.91
C PHE A 180 -0.45 9.91 -16.29
N LYS A 181 -0.52 10.95 -17.15
CA LYS A 181 0.66 11.67 -17.63
C LYS A 181 1.49 12.25 -16.48
N GLN A 182 0.83 12.90 -15.52
CA GLN A 182 1.50 13.45 -14.34
C GLN A 182 2.05 12.36 -13.42
N THR A 183 1.29 11.28 -13.19
CA THR A 183 1.77 10.13 -12.41
C THR A 183 3.03 9.52 -13.04
N PHE A 184 3.03 9.32 -14.35
CA PHE A 184 4.17 8.76 -15.06
C PHE A 184 5.39 9.70 -15.04
N GLN A 185 5.19 11.00 -15.24
CA GLN A 185 6.27 11.99 -15.12
C GLN A 185 6.93 11.95 -13.72
N ARG A 186 6.14 11.76 -12.65
CA ARG A 186 6.65 11.72 -11.27
C ARG A 186 7.54 10.51 -10.98
N VAL A 187 7.44 9.44 -11.74
CA VAL A 187 8.37 8.30 -11.66
C VAL A 187 9.82 8.79 -11.82
N PHE A 188 10.03 9.80 -12.67
CA PHE A 188 11.33 10.39 -13.00
C PHE A 188 11.63 11.67 -12.21
N THR A 189 10.98 11.88 -11.06
CA THR A 189 11.24 13.03 -10.20
C THR A 189 12.71 13.05 -9.77
N LYS A 190 13.32 14.23 -9.84
CA LYS A 190 14.70 14.48 -9.42
C LYS A 190 14.76 15.10 -8.03
N ASP A 191 15.87 14.91 -7.35
CA ASP A 191 16.21 15.60 -6.11
C ASP A 191 16.78 17.00 -6.38
N MET A 192 17.16 17.72 -5.31
CA MET A 192 17.74 19.06 -5.39
C MET A 192 19.10 19.10 -6.13
N HIS A 193 19.74 17.94 -6.33
CA HIS A 193 20.99 17.80 -7.06
C HIS A 193 20.77 17.36 -8.52
N GLY A 194 19.53 17.30 -8.98
CA GLY A 194 19.19 16.88 -10.34
C GLY A 194 19.32 15.38 -10.60
N GLN A 195 19.47 14.56 -9.55
CA GLN A 195 19.57 13.10 -9.63
C GLN A 195 18.19 12.47 -9.44
N PHE A 196 17.88 11.37 -10.12
CA PHE A 196 16.56 10.72 -9.93
C PHE A 196 16.40 10.21 -8.50
N LYS A 197 15.22 10.37 -7.91
CA LYS A 197 14.93 9.90 -6.54
C LYS A 197 14.92 8.38 -6.40
N MET A 198 14.76 7.65 -7.51
CA MET A 198 14.75 6.19 -7.50
C MET A 198 16.13 5.59 -7.20
N GLY A 199 16.14 4.48 -6.47
CA GLY A 199 17.29 3.63 -6.23
C GLY A 199 17.03 2.20 -6.69
N PHE A 200 18.11 1.44 -6.88
CA PHE A 200 18.04 0.08 -7.43
C PHE A 200 18.89 -0.92 -6.64
N GLY A 201 18.58 -2.21 -6.79
CA GLY A 201 19.42 -3.31 -6.32
C GLY A 201 19.71 -3.26 -4.82
N GLY A 202 18.73 -2.83 -4.03
CA GLY A 202 18.83 -2.70 -2.59
C GLY A 202 19.02 -4.06 -1.90
N THR A 203 19.88 -4.11 -0.89
CA THR A 203 20.00 -5.22 0.06
C THR A 203 19.88 -4.63 1.46
N LEU A 204 18.84 -5.04 2.20
CA LEU A 204 18.64 -4.72 3.59
C LEU A 204 19.14 -5.89 4.44
N GLU A 205 20.15 -5.65 5.26
CA GLU A 205 20.61 -6.55 6.32
C GLU A 205 20.18 -5.99 7.68
N ILE A 206 19.62 -6.84 8.53
CA ILE A 206 19.22 -6.47 9.90
C ILE A 206 20.05 -7.25 10.91
N LYS A 207 20.65 -6.51 11.83
CA LYS A 207 21.42 -7.04 12.96
C LYS A 207 20.70 -6.69 14.25
N THR A 208 20.65 -7.63 15.18
CA THR A 208 19.94 -7.45 16.45
C THR A 208 20.79 -7.94 17.62
N SER A 209 20.52 -7.41 18.81
CA SER A 209 20.96 -8.04 20.06
C SER A 209 20.41 -9.47 20.15
N ARG A 210 21.07 -10.34 20.93
CA ARG A 210 20.77 -11.78 21.02
C ARG A 210 19.30 -12.06 21.42
N GLU A 211 18.75 -11.19 22.25
CA GLU A 211 17.41 -11.26 22.85
C GLU A 211 16.31 -10.82 21.88
N ILE A 212 16.66 -10.29 20.70
CA ILE A 212 15.70 -9.90 19.66
C ILE A 212 15.94 -10.80 18.44
N LYS A 213 14.91 -11.55 18.05
CA LYS A 213 14.89 -12.30 16.80
C LYS A 213 14.02 -11.60 15.77
N ILE A 214 14.33 -11.80 14.50
CA ILE A 214 13.61 -11.24 13.37
C ILE A 214 12.64 -12.31 12.86
N SER A 215 11.35 -12.03 12.94
CA SER A 215 10.28 -12.92 12.44
C SER A 215 10.10 -12.80 10.93
N GLY A 216 10.28 -11.60 10.38
CA GLY A 216 10.28 -11.38 8.94
C GLY A 216 9.85 -9.98 8.53
N ALA A 217 9.61 -9.83 7.23
CA ALA A 217 9.26 -8.56 6.62
C ALA A 217 7.97 -8.64 5.78
N ILE A 218 7.16 -7.58 5.82
CA ILE A 218 6.03 -7.37 4.90
C ILE A 218 6.26 -6.06 4.13
N GLY A 219 6.26 -6.15 2.81
CA GLY A 219 6.46 -5.03 1.89
C GLY A 219 7.20 -5.48 0.63
N PRO A 220 7.61 -4.53 -0.24
CA PRO A 220 8.21 -4.84 -1.53
C PRO A 220 9.65 -5.37 -1.44
N CYS A 221 9.80 -6.64 -1.05
CA CYS A 221 11.09 -7.28 -0.88
C CYS A 221 11.02 -8.80 -1.08
N VAL A 222 12.17 -9.43 -1.31
CA VAL A 222 12.32 -10.89 -1.37
C VAL A 222 13.41 -11.36 -0.42
N SER A 223 13.22 -12.55 0.17
CA SER A 223 14.21 -13.18 1.05
C SER A 223 15.49 -13.50 0.29
N LEU A 224 16.64 -13.20 0.88
CA LEU A 224 17.95 -13.71 0.42
C LEU A 224 18.33 -15.03 1.09
N ASN A 225 17.44 -15.61 1.91
CA ASN A 225 17.64 -16.86 2.64
C ASN A 225 18.94 -16.87 3.48
N SER A 226 19.39 -15.68 3.88
CA SER A 226 20.52 -15.51 4.80
C SER A 226 20.06 -15.87 6.20
N LYS A 227 20.45 -17.04 6.68
CA LYS A 227 20.18 -17.49 8.04
C LYS A 227 21.19 -16.89 9.01
N GLY A 228 20.81 -16.77 10.27
CA GLY A 228 21.70 -16.27 11.31
C GLY A 228 21.10 -16.46 12.70
N PRO A 229 21.89 -16.24 13.77
CA PRO A 229 21.42 -16.38 15.14
C PRO A 229 20.35 -15.33 15.50
N CYS A 230 20.16 -14.29 14.71
CA CYS A 230 19.12 -13.28 14.87
C CYS A 230 17.80 -13.63 14.16
N VAL A 231 17.68 -14.75 13.46
CA VAL A 231 16.45 -15.15 12.75
C VAL A 231 15.54 -15.94 13.70
N SER A 232 14.25 -15.62 13.72
CA SER A 232 13.25 -16.36 14.49
C SER A 232 12.79 -17.63 13.75
N GLU A 233 12.34 -18.62 14.50
CA GLU A 233 11.60 -19.78 13.98
C GLU A 233 10.14 -19.43 13.68
N ASN A 234 9.58 -18.39 14.32
CA ASN A 234 8.24 -17.89 14.08
C ASN A 234 8.24 -16.90 12.92
N GLU A 235 7.93 -17.39 11.72
CA GLU A 235 7.95 -16.58 10.49
C GLU A 235 6.70 -15.69 10.34
N ILE A 236 6.92 -14.42 10.00
CA ILE A 236 5.87 -13.46 9.64
C ILE A 236 6.21 -12.83 8.30
N GLY A 237 5.30 -12.92 7.32
CA GLY A 237 5.55 -12.39 5.99
C GLY A 237 6.68 -13.15 5.29
N THR A 238 7.61 -12.40 4.71
CA THR A 238 8.86 -12.95 4.14
C THR A 238 9.88 -13.16 5.26
N GLY A 239 9.74 -14.30 5.97
CA GLY A 239 10.55 -14.71 7.11
C GLY A 239 11.78 -15.55 6.77
N GLY A 240 12.32 -16.25 7.78
CA GLY A 240 13.41 -17.21 7.60
C GLY A 240 14.77 -16.59 7.23
N THR A 241 14.93 -15.28 7.34
CA THR A 241 16.15 -14.56 6.96
C THR A 241 16.40 -13.30 7.79
N CYS A 242 17.65 -12.83 7.78
CA CYS A 242 18.05 -11.50 8.24
C CYS A 242 18.43 -10.56 7.09
N GLN A 243 18.27 -10.99 5.82
CA GLN A 243 18.60 -10.20 4.64
C GLN A 243 17.50 -10.26 3.58
N TRP A 244 17.12 -9.09 3.06
CA TRP A 244 16.14 -8.96 1.98
C TRP A 244 16.71 -8.17 0.81
N LYS A 245 16.31 -8.56 -0.40
CA LYS A 245 16.56 -7.81 -1.62
C LYS A 245 15.36 -6.93 -1.95
N ILE A 246 15.65 -5.69 -2.32
CA ILE A 246 14.69 -4.63 -2.67
C ILE A 246 15.10 -4.09 -4.03
N CYS A 247 14.55 -4.64 -5.12
CA CYS A 247 15.07 -4.37 -6.47
C CYS A 247 14.88 -2.91 -6.89
N GLY A 248 13.71 -2.35 -6.59
CA GLY A 248 13.39 -0.93 -6.76
C GLY A 248 13.04 -0.31 -5.42
N LEU A 249 13.65 0.83 -5.12
CA LEU A 249 13.36 1.62 -3.93
C LEU A 249 13.25 3.10 -4.26
N SER A 250 12.54 3.82 -3.40
CA SER A 250 12.35 5.26 -3.45
C SER A 250 12.33 5.79 -2.01
N PRO A 251 12.38 7.11 -1.79
CA PRO A 251 12.33 7.68 -0.45
C PRO A 251 11.08 7.27 0.36
N THR A 252 9.98 6.92 -0.32
CA THR A 252 8.72 6.51 0.31
C THR A 252 8.58 4.99 0.45
N THR A 253 9.53 4.19 -0.06
CA THR A 253 9.47 2.72 0.05
C THR A 253 9.61 2.29 1.50
N THR A 254 8.55 1.70 2.05
CA THR A 254 8.45 1.33 3.47
C THR A 254 8.24 -0.17 3.67
N LEU A 255 9.11 -0.81 4.46
CA LEU A 255 8.98 -2.21 4.88
C LEU A 255 8.53 -2.29 6.34
N ALA A 256 7.61 -3.22 6.64
CA ALA A 256 7.25 -3.58 8.00
C ALA A 256 8.13 -4.75 8.44
N ILE A 257 8.88 -4.59 9.53
CA ILE A 257 9.74 -5.64 10.08
C ILE A 257 9.17 -6.07 11.43
N TYR A 258 8.96 -7.38 11.58
CA TYR A 258 8.41 -7.98 12.79
C TYR A 258 9.52 -8.65 13.57
N PHE A 259 9.50 -8.45 14.88
CA PHE A 259 10.50 -8.97 15.80
C PHE A 259 9.83 -9.78 16.90
N GLU A 260 10.61 -10.70 17.46
CA GLU A 260 10.25 -11.49 18.61
C GLU A 260 11.30 -11.28 19.71
N VAL A 261 10.85 -11.08 20.94
CA VAL A 261 11.73 -11.03 22.11
C VAL A 261 11.90 -12.44 22.64
N VAL A 262 13.15 -12.91 22.71
CA VAL A 262 13.49 -14.22 23.25
C VAL A 262 14.22 -14.08 24.58
N ASN A 263 13.73 -14.76 25.61
CA ASN A 263 14.36 -14.83 26.92
C ASN A 263 14.86 -16.25 27.16
N GLN A 264 16.12 -16.52 26.85
CA GLN A 264 16.69 -17.86 26.98
C GLN A 264 17.02 -18.17 28.44
N HIS A 265 16.61 -19.33 28.94
CA HIS A 265 16.86 -19.72 30.34
C HIS A 265 18.34 -19.65 30.74
N ASN A 266 19.24 -20.01 29.81
CA ASN A 266 20.69 -20.01 30.03
C ASN A 266 21.35 -18.63 29.83
N ALA A 267 20.60 -17.63 29.38
CA ALA A 267 21.09 -16.26 29.14
C ALA A 267 19.93 -15.28 29.29
N PRO A 268 19.52 -14.97 30.54
CA PRO A 268 18.40 -14.09 30.78
C PRO A 268 18.70 -12.67 30.30
N ILE A 269 17.63 -11.95 29.95
CA ILE A 269 17.72 -10.54 29.54
C ILE A 269 18.43 -9.73 30.64
N PRO A 270 19.54 -9.04 30.35
CA PRO A 270 20.27 -8.26 31.35
C PRO A 270 19.41 -7.14 31.95
N GLN A 271 19.31 -7.09 33.29
CA GLN A 271 18.61 -6.00 33.97
C GLN A 271 19.29 -4.65 33.67
N GLY A 272 18.50 -3.64 33.30
CA GLY A 272 19.01 -2.33 32.89
C GLY A 272 19.71 -2.29 31.52
N GLY A 273 19.76 -3.43 30.81
CA GLY A 273 20.31 -3.53 29.46
C GLY A 273 19.41 -2.89 28.39
N ARG A 274 19.95 -2.80 27.17
CA ARG A 274 19.23 -2.35 25.98
C ARG A 274 19.29 -3.39 24.88
N GLY A 275 18.17 -3.60 24.20
CA GLY A 275 18.12 -4.27 22.92
C GLY A 275 18.45 -3.28 21.81
N ALA A 276 19.33 -3.65 20.88
CA ALA A 276 19.70 -2.85 19.73
C ALA A 276 19.27 -3.55 18.43
N ILE A 277 18.85 -2.74 17.46
CA ILE A 277 18.53 -3.17 16.10
C ILE A 277 19.26 -2.23 15.15
N GLN A 278 20.00 -2.78 14.21
CA GLN A 278 20.72 -2.04 13.19
C GLN A 278 20.25 -2.49 11.80
N PHE A 279 19.74 -1.54 11.03
CA PHE A 279 19.36 -1.69 9.64
C PHE A 279 20.50 -1.20 8.77
N VAL A 280 21.02 -2.07 7.89
CA VAL A 280 22.09 -1.75 6.94
C VAL A 280 21.52 -1.94 5.53
N THR A 281 21.19 -0.85 4.86
CA THR A 281 20.67 -0.88 3.48
C THR A 281 21.76 -0.47 2.50
N GLN A 282 22.21 -1.40 1.66
CA GLN A 282 23.12 -1.13 0.57
C GLN A 282 22.32 -1.01 -0.72
N TYR A 283 22.54 0.01 -1.54
CA TYR A 283 21.78 0.18 -2.79
C TYR A 283 22.57 0.95 -3.85
N GLN A 284 22.15 0.82 -5.10
CA GLN A 284 22.64 1.63 -6.20
C GLN A 284 21.82 2.92 -6.28
N HIS A 285 22.49 4.05 -6.09
CA HIS A 285 21.91 5.38 -6.30
C HIS A 285 21.79 5.67 -7.80
N SER A 286 20.85 6.53 -8.19
CA SER A 286 20.65 6.95 -9.58
C SER A 286 21.87 7.62 -10.22
N SER A 287 22.81 8.11 -9.40
CA SER A 287 24.12 8.62 -9.84
C SER A 287 25.10 7.54 -10.29
N GLY A 288 24.75 6.26 -10.17
CA GLY A 288 25.62 5.12 -10.44
C GLY A 288 26.48 4.68 -9.25
N GLN A 289 26.55 5.48 -8.19
CA GLN A 289 27.28 5.14 -6.97
C GLN A 289 26.54 4.08 -6.14
N ARG A 290 27.28 3.19 -5.49
CA ARG A 290 26.74 2.34 -4.43
C ARG A 290 26.81 3.08 -3.11
N ARG A 291 25.70 3.12 -2.38
CA ARG A 291 25.57 3.80 -1.09
C ARG A 291 25.14 2.81 -0.01
N ILE A 292 25.51 3.11 1.23
CA ILE A 292 25.08 2.38 2.42
C ILE A 292 24.36 3.36 3.33
N ARG A 293 23.13 3.04 3.71
CA ARG A 293 22.37 3.72 4.76
C ARG A 293 22.36 2.82 6.00
N VAL A 294 22.82 3.35 7.13
CA VAL A 294 22.79 2.64 8.41
C VAL A 294 21.85 3.38 9.36
N THR A 295 20.95 2.66 10.00
CA THR A 295 20.08 3.18 11.06
C THR A 295 20.16 2.24 12.24
N THR A 296 20.61 2.74 13.39
CA THR A 296 20.71 1.97 14.63
C THR A 296 19.72 2.53 15.64
N ILE A 297 18.86 1.67 16.17
CA ILE A 297 17.93 2.00 17.25
C ILE A 297 18.26 1.13 18.47
N ALA A 298 18.09 1.70 19.66
CA ALA A 298 18.19 0.98 20.92
C ALA A 298 16.94 1.24 21.76
N ARG A 299 16.48 0.21 22.49
CA ARG A 299 15.33 0.27 23.40
C ARG A 299 15.68 -0.40 24.72
N ASN A 300 15.18 0.18 25.81
CA ASN A 300 15.34 -0.42 27.14
C ASN A 300 14.43 -1.64 27.26
N TRP A 301 14.88 -2.64 28.02
CA TRP A 301 14.02 -3.75 28.40
C TRP A 301 13.04 -3.30 29.49
N ALA A 302 11.83 -3.84 29.45
CA ALA A 302 10.83 -3.67 30.48
C ALA A 302 10.17 -5.02 30.77
N ASP A 303 10.05 -5.37 32.04
CA ASP A 303 9.35 -6.58 32.47
C ASP A 303 7.83 -6.32 32.49
N ALA A 304 7.08 -7.15 31.78
CA ALA A 304 5.63 -7.00 31.67
C ALA A 304 4.89 -7.24 33.00
N GLN A 305 5.50 -7.93 33.98
CA GLN A 305 4.86 -8.16 35.28
C GLN A 305 4.98 -6.94 36.21
N THR A 306 6.13 -6.26 36.16
CA THR A 306 6.45 -5.18 37.10
C THR A 306 6.38 -3.79 36.48
N GLN A 307 6.52 -3.68 35.16
CA GLN A 307 6.68 -2.42 34.42
C GLN A 307 5.69 -2.31 33.24
N ILE A 308 4.50 -2.93 33.35
CA ILE A 308 3.48 -2.89 32.30
C ILE A 308 3.07 -1.46 31.91
N GLN A 309 3.08 -0.53 32.87
CA GLN A 309 2.76 0.88 32.63
C GLN A 309 3.79 1.56 31.73
N ASN A 310 5.08 1.23 31.86
CA ASN A 310 6.13 1.73 30.97
C ASN A 310 5.95 1.19 29.55
N ILE A 311 5.53 -0.07 29.41
CA ILE A 311 5.22 -0.69 28.11
C ILE A 311 4.02 0.02 27.48
N ALA A 312 2.93 0.21 28.25
CA ALA A 312 1.72 0.89 27.80
C ALA A 312 1.99 2.34 27.37
N ALA A 313 2.82 3.07 28.10
CA ALA A 313 3.21 4.44 27.76
C ALA A 313 4.08 4.53 26.48
N SER A 314 4.77 3.44 26.12
CA SER A 314 5.59 3.37 24.90
C SER A 314 4.85 2.88 23.66
N PHE A 315 3.55 2.59 23.78
CA PHE A 315 2.74 2.10 22.68
C PHE A 315 2.41 3.22 21.69
N ASP A 316 2.77 2.98 20.42
CA ASP A 316 2.42 3.85 19.30
C ASP A 316 1.22 3.23 18.57
N GLN A 317 0.02 3.74 18.85
CA GLN A 317 -1.23 3.24 18.28
C GLN A 317 -1.32 3.37 16.77
N GLU A 318 -0.71 4.41 16.18
CA GLU A 318 -0.71 4.62 14.75
C GLU A 318 0.17 3.59 14.04
N ALA A 319 1.42 3.44 14.49
CA ALA A 319 2.34 2.44 13.95
C ALA A 319 1.80 1.02 14.17
N ALA A 320 1.23 0.72 15.34
CA ALA A 320 0.61 -0.57 15.62
C ALA A 320 -0.56 -0.85 14.68
N ALA A 321 -1.43 0.14 14.41
CA ALA A 321 -2.55 -0.02 13.50
C ALA A 321 -2.09 -0.36 12.08
N ILE A 322 -1.05 0.31 11.57
CA ILE A 322 -0.52 0.03 10.21
C ILE A 322 0.18 -1.32 10.15
N LEU A 323 0.98 -1.69 11.15
CA LEU A 323 1.63 -3.00 11.21
C LEU A 323 0.60 -4.14 11.30
N MET A 324 -0.48 -3.94 12.05
CA MET A 324 -1.59 -4.89 12.14
C MET A 324 -2.39 -4.96 10.83
N ALA A 325 -2.62 -3.83 10.18
CA ALA A 325 -3.26 -3.77 8.87
C ALA A 325 -2.45 -4.52 7.80
N ARG A 326 -1.13 -4.31 7.75
CA ARG A 326 -0.24 -5.04 6.83
C ARG A 326 -0.28 -6.54 7.07
N LEU A 327 -0.30 -6.96 8.34
CA LEU A 327 -0.43 -8.37 8.68
C LEU A 327 -1.81 -8.93 8.27
N ALA A 328 -2.90 -8.20 8.53
CA ALA A 328 -4.25 -8.60 8.15
C ALA A 328 -4.40 -8.75 6.63
N ILE A 329 -3.90 -7.78 5.86
CA ILE A 329 -3.97 -7.82 4.40
C ILE A 329 -3.10 -8.93 3.83
N TYR A 330 -1.92 -9.18 4.42
CA TYR A 330 -1.08 -10.31 4.04
C TYR A 330 -1.80 -11.65 4.28
N ARG A 331 -2.46 -11.82 5.42
CA ARG A 331 -3.30 -13.01 5.69
C ARG A 331 -4.45 -13.12 4.70
N ALA A 332 -5.09 -12.00 4.34
CA ALA A 332 -6.18 -11.95 3.37
C ALA A 332 -5.75 -12.25 1.92
N GLU A 333 -4.47 -12.56 1.66
CA GLU A 333 -4.04 -13.13 0.38
C GLU A 333 -4.24 -14.65 0.30
N THR A 334 -4.27 -15.33 1.45
CA THR A 334 -4.33 -16.81 1.53
C THR A 334 -5.52 -17.31 2.35
N GLU A 335 -6.02 -16.52 3.30
CA GLU A 335 -7.13 -16.85 4.19
C GLU A 335 -8.43 -16.17 3.72
N GLU A 336 -9.58 -16.75 4.06
CA GLU A 336 -10.88 -16.18 3.74
C GLU A 336 -11.14 -14.88 4.53
N GLY A 337 -11.76 -13.89 3.87
CA GLY A 337 -12.02 -12.57 4.46
C GLY A 337 -12.69 -12.60 5.85
N PRO A 338 -13.77 -13.37 6.06
CA PRO A 338 -14.43 -13.47 7.36
C PRO A 338 -13.51 -13.97 8.49
N ASP A 339 -12.58 -14.88 8.20
CA ASP A 339 -11.66 -15.41 9.21
C ASP A 339 -10.59 -14.41 9.59
N VAL A 340 -10.08 -13.65 8.62
CA VAL A 340 -9.16 -12.53 8.89
C VAL A 340 -9.82 -11.46 9.75
N LEU A 341 -11.09 -11.12 9.50
CA LEU A 341 -11.85 -10.16 10.31
C LEU A 341 -12.05 -10.66 11.75
N ARG A 342 -12.45 -11.93 11.93
CA ARG A 342 -12.57 -12.55 13.27
C ARG A 342 -11.24 -12.58 14.00
N TRP A 343 -10.15 -12.88 13.30
CA TRP A 343 -8.81 -12.85 13.87
C TRP A 343 -8.44 -11.44 14.35
N LEU A 344 -8.72 -10.41 13.54
CA LEU A 344 -8.45 -9.02 13.89
C LEU A 344 -9.25 -8.58 15.13
N ASP A 345 -10.55 -8.91 15.19
CA ASP A 345 -11.39 -8.62 16.34
C ASP A 345 -10.88 -9.31 17.61
N ARG A 346 -10.44 -10.57 17.52
CA ARG A 346 -9.82 -11.28 18.65
C ARG A 346 -8.53 -10.61 19.11
N GLN A 347 -7.68 -10.11 18.21
CA GLN A 347 -6.47 -9.38 18.60
C GLN A 347 -6.81 -8.08 19.33
N LEU A 348 -7.81 -7.35 18.83
CA LEU A 348 -8.26 -6.11 19.46
C LEU A 348 -8.85 -6.37 20.85
N ILE A 349 -9.72 -7.38 21.00
CA ILE A 349 -10.30 -7.74 22.31
C ILE A 349 -9.20 -8.09 23.32
N ARG A 350 -8.20 -8.88 22.91
CA ARG A 350 -7.05 -9.22 23.78
C ARG A 350 -6.24 -7.99 24.21
N LEU A 351 -6.09 -7.02 23.31
CA LEU A 351 -5.43 -5.75 23.64
C LEU A 351 -6.24 -4.97 24.68
N CYS A 352 -7.56 -4.85 24.46
CA CYS A 352 -8.48 -4.19 25.39
C CYS A 352 -8.50 -4.87 26.77
N GLN A 353 -8.49 -6.21 26.82
CA GLN A 353 -8.44 -6.96 28.07
C GLN A 353 -7.14 -6.75 28.84
N LYS A 354 -6.02 -6.59 28.13
CA LYS A 354 -4.69 -6.49 28.75
C LYS A 354 -4.35 -5.08 29.22
N PHE A 355 -4.78 -4.06 28.48
CA PHE A 355 -4.39 -2.66 28.70
C PHE A 355 -5.55 -1.72 29.04
N GLY A 356 -6.80 -2.20 28.98
CA GLY A 356 -7.96 -1.42 29.40
C GLY A 356 -8.12 -1.41 30.92
N GLU A 357 -8.62 -0.30 31.45
CA GLU A 357 -9.02 -0.17 32.84
C GLU A 357 -10.54 -0.36 32.93
N TYR A 358 -10.98 -1.34 33.72
CA TYR A 358 -12.40 -1.66 33.86
C TYR A 358 -12.68 -2.47 35.12
N HIS A 359 -13.93 -2.41 35.56
CA HIS A 359 -14.51 -3.37 36.49
C HIS A 359 -15.08 -4.55 35.70
N LYS A 360 -14.90 -5.77 36.25
CA LYS A 360 -15.40 -6.99 35.60
C LYS A 360 -16.90 -6.92 35.41
N ASP A 361 -17.34 -7.35 34.23
CA ASP A 361 -18.75 -7.42 33.83
C ASP A 361 -19.51 -6.06 33.88
N ASP A 362 -18.79 -4.92 33.96
CA ASP A 362 -19.35 -3.57 33.85
C ASP A 362 -18.76 -2.82 32.64
N PRO A 363 -19.43 -2.84 31.47
CA PRO A 363 -18.95 -2.20 30.25
C PRO A 363 -18.84 -0.66 30.36
N SER A 364 -19.59 -0.03 31.27
CA SER A 364 -19.61 1.43 31.42
C SER A 364 -18.33 1.97 32.09
N SER A 365 -17.68 1.11 32.88
CA SER A 365 -16.42 1.39 33.55
C SER A 365 -15.20 1.41 32.61
N PHE A 366 -15.32 0.84 31.40
CA PHE A 366 -14.17 0.67 30.52
C PHE A 366 -13.55 2.01 30.09
N ARG A 367 -12.24 2.16 30.33
CA ARG A 367 -11.42 3.31 29.94
C ARG A 367 -10.13 2.85 29.29
N PHE A 368 -9.67 3.64 28.33
CA PHE A 368 -8.33 3.54 27.77
C PHE A 368 -7.55 4.82 28.09
N SER A 369 -6.23 4.67 28.23
CA SER A 369 -5.32 5.81 28.18
C SER A 369 -5.33 6.45 26.79
N GLU A 370 -4.90 7.70 26.71
CA GLU A 370 -4.80 8.45 25.45
C GLU A 370 -3.91 7.76 24.41
N THR A 371 -2.91 6.98 24.86
CA THR A 371 -2.02 6.21 23.98
C THR A 371 -2.70 5.06 23.24
N PHE A 372 -3.90 4.62 23.67
CA PHE A 372 -4.66 3.51 23.06
C PHE A 372 -6.02 3.95 22.49
N SER A 373 -6.48 5.16 22.78
CA SER A 373 -7.87 5.57 22.55
C SER A 373 -8.31 5.53 21.08
N LEU A 374 -7.40 5.79 20.14
CA LEU A 374 -7.67 5.78 18.69
C LEU A 374 -7.51 4.39 18.07
N TYR A 375 -6.78 3.47 18.71
CA TYR A 375 -6.51 2.16 18.15
C TYR A 375 -7.79 1.36 17.78
N PRO A 376 -8.83 1.29 18.63
CA PRO A 376 -10.10 0.65 18.24
C PRO A 376 -10.78 1.31 17.04
N GLN A 377 -10.68 2.63 16.92
CA GLN A 377 -11.23 3.37 15.79
C GLN A 377 -10.49 3.02 14.49
N PHE A 378 -9.16 2.93 14.51
CA PHE A 378 -8.41 2.44 13.35
C PHE A 378 -8.81 1.02 12.95
N MET A 379 -8.98 0.11 13.93
CA MET A 379 -9.43 -1.25 13.63
C MET A 379 -10.85 -1.29 13.05
N PHE A 380 -11.75 -0.42 13.52
CA PHE A 380 -13.08 -0.27 12.95
C PHE A 380 -13.03 0.13 11.47
N HIS A 381 -12.28 1.17 11.14
CA HIS A 381 -12.16 1.64 9.75
C HIS A 381 -11.43 0.61 8.88
N LEU A 382 -10.38 -0.04 9.39
CA LEU A 382 -9.65 -1.09 8.69
C LEU A 382 -10.57 -2.25 8.27
N ARG A 383 -11.45 -2.73 9.16
CA ARG A 383 -12.39 -3.82 8.84
C ARG A 383 -13.35 -3.49 7.71
N ARG A 384 -13.74 -2.22 7.58
CA ARG A 384 -14.67 -1.73 6.55
C ARG A 384 -13.96 -1.25 5.29
N SER A 385 -12.63 -1.20 5.32
CA SER A 385 -11.83 -0.74 4.20
C SER A 385 -11.87 -1.71 3.03
N SER A 386 -11.61 -1.18 1.83
CA SER A 386 -11.51 -1.97 0.60
C SER A 386 -10.30 -2.91 0.57
N PHE A 387 -9.45 -2.88 1.60
CA PHE A 387 -8.35 -3.82 1.75
C PHE A 387 -8.82 -5.19 2.23
N LEU A 388 -9.80 -5.24 3.13
CA LEU A 388 -10.35 -6.47 3.72
C LEU A 388 -11.75 -6.80 3.19
N GLN A 389 -12.56 -5.79 2.84
CA GLN A 389 -13.87 -5.98 2.23
C GLN A 389 -13.78 -5.75 0.72
N VAL A 390 -13.97 -6.83 -0.05
CA VAL A 390 -13.86 -6.81 -1.52
C VAL A 390 -15.20 -6.56 -2.23
N PHE A 391 -16.28 -6.37 -1.49
CA PHE A 391 -17.58 -6.02 -2.08
C PHE A 391 -17.48 -4.71 -2.87
N ASN A 392 -18.15 -4.65 -4.02
CA ASN A 392 -18.13 -3.53 -4.96
C ASN A 392 -16.72 -3.14 -5.45
N ASN A 393 -15.75 -4.05 -5.37
CA ASN A 393 -14.44 -3.91 -6.00
C ASN A 393 -14.20 -5.06 -6.97
N SER A 394 -13.50 -4.76 -8.05
CA SER A 394 -12.93 -5.78 -8.92
C SER A 394 -11.67 -6.39 -8.29
N PRO A 395 -11.29 -7.63 -8.67
CA PRO A 395 -10.02 -8.20 -8.23
C PRO A 395 -8.77 -7.37 -8.55
N ASP A 396 -8.78 -6.64 -9.67
CA ASP A 396 -7.70 -5.73 -10.03
C ASP A 396 -7.63 -4.50 -9.12
N GLU A 397 -8.77 -3.89 -8.77
CA GLU A 397 -8.83 -2.73 -7.87
C GLU A 397 -8.33 -3.09 -6.47
N SER A 398 -8.79 -4.23 -5.93
CA SER A 398 -8.30 -4.72 -4.64
C SER A 398 -6.78 -4.96 -4.66
N SER A 399 -6.24 -5.50 -5.77
CA SER A 399 -4.79 -5.72 -5.92
C SER A 399 -4.03 -4.39 -5.97
N TYR A 400 -4.57 -3.40 -6.66
CA TYR A 400 -4.03 -2.04 -6.73
C TYR A 400 -4.00 -1.35 -5.35
N TYR A 401 -5.12 -1.37 -4.62
CA TYR A 401 -5.19 -0.78 -3.28
C TYR A 401 -4.21 -1.45 -2.31
N ARG A 402 -4.19 -2.79 -2.28
CA ARG A 402 -3.28 -3.56 -1.42
C ARG A 402 -1.81 -3.29 -1.78
N HIS A 403 -1.46 -3.21 -3.07
CA HIS A 403 -0.11 -2.88 -3.52
C HIS A 403 0.39 -1.56 -2.92
N HIS A 404 -0.42 -0.51 -3.00
CA HIS A 404 -0.05 0.80 -2.44
C HIS A 404 0.03 0.76 -0.92
N PHE A 405 -0.92 0.14 -0.24
CA PHE A 405 -0.89 0.04 1.21
C PHE A 405 0.39 -0.63 1.75
N MET A 406 0.87 -1.67 1.06
CA MET A 406 2.03 -2.47 1.48
C MET A 406 3.39 -1.76 1.38
N ARG A 407 3.44 -0.58 0.73
CA ARG A 407 4.71 0.11 0.46
C ARG A 407 4.77 1.55 0.93
N GLN A 408 3.64 2.16 1.28
CA GLN A 408 3.56 3.55 1.70
C GLN A 408 3.97 3.74 3.15
N ASP A 409 4.30 4.98 3.52
CA ASP A 409 4.69 5.32 4.89
C ASP A 409 3.50 5.32 5.88
N LEU A 410 3.81 5.55 7.16
CA LEU A 410 2.83 5.59 8.24
C LEU A 410 1.68 6.56 7.93
N THR A 411 1.99 7.80 7.59
CA THR A 411 1.01 8.86 7.38
C THR A 411 0.09 8.55 6.21
N GLN A 412 0.63 8.15 5.05
CA GLN A 412 -0.19 7.80 3.89
C GLN A 412 -1.02 6.54 4.14
N SER A 413 -0.48 5.55 4.86
CA SER A 413 -1.23 4.36 5.26
C SER A 413 -2.36 4.65 6.25
N LEU A 414 -2.21 5.62 7.15
CA LEU A 414 -3.29 6.04 8.05
C LEU A 414 -4.44 6.67 7.27
N ILE A 415 -4.14 7.58 6.33
CA ILE A 415 -5.14 8.21 5.45
C ILE A 415 -5.92 7.14 4.66
N MET A 416 -5.23 6.07 4.24
CA MET A 416 -5.85 4.93 3.55
C MET A 416 -6.84 4.14 4.43
N ILE A 417 -6.55 3.99 5.72
CA ILE A 417 -7.45 3.30 6.66
C ILE A 417 -8.60 4.21 7.06
N GLN A 418 -8.26 5.40 7.55
CA GLN A 418 -9.20 6.40 8.03
C GLN A 418 -9.02 7.67 7.21
N PRO A 419 -9.84 7.88 6.17
CA PRO A 419 -9.83 9.09 5.37
C PRO A 419 -9.95 10.36 6.23
N ILE A 420 -9.28 11.42 5.78
CA ILE A 420 -9.34 12.73 6.42
C ILE A 420 -10.49 13.53 5.81
N LEU A 421 -11.20 14.29 6.63
CA LEU A 421 -12.27 15.19 6.22
C LEU A 421 -12.03 16.58 6.80
N TYR A 422 -11.90 17.60 5.95
CA TYR A 422 -11.83 19.00 6.35
C TYR A 422 -13.11 19.72 6.00
N ALA A 423 -13.59 20.60 6.88
CA ALA A 423 -14.72 21.47 6.64
C ALA A 423 -14.27 22.92 6.44
N TYR A 424 -14.87 23.55 5.43
CA TYR A 424 -14.68 24.96 5.08
C TYR A 424 -16.03 25.65 5.21
N SER A 425 -16.07 26.75 5.95
CA SER A 425 -17.27 27.54 6.19
C SER A 425 -16.91 29.02 6.31
N PHE A 426 -17.92 29.89 6.41
CA PHE A 426 -17.71 31.30 6.72
C PHE A 426 -17.31 31.58 8.18
N SER A 427 -17.38 30.58 9.06
CA SER A 427 -17.19 30.76 10.50
C SER A 427 -15.74 30.68 10.97
N GLY A 428 -14.78 30.42 10.08
CA GLY A 428 -13.38 30.32 10.46
C GLY A 428 -12.46 29.67 9.42
N PRO A 429 -11.19 29.43 9.77
CA PRO A 429 -10.27 28.68 8.94
C PRO A 429 -10.71 27.21 8.78
N PRO A 430 -10.16 26.48 7.79
CA PRO A 430 -10.47 25.07 7.59
C PRO A 430 -10.19 24.24 8.85
N GLU A 431 -11.14 23.40 9.25
CA GLU A 431 -11.02 22.56 10.45
C GLU A 431 -11.19 21.07 10.12
N PRO A 432 -10.41 20.17 10.77
CA PRO A 432 -10.63 18.73 10.63
C PRO A 432 -11.94 18.35 11.34
N VAL A 433 -12.79 17.60 10.64
CA VAL A 433 -14.08 17.11 11.17
C VAL A 433 -14.12 15.59 11.19
N LEU A 434 -15.05 15.04 11.97
CA LEU A 434 -15.22 13.59 12.05
C LEU A 434 -15.68 13.03 10.70
N LEU A 435 -15.16 11.85 10.34
CA LEU A 435 -15.61 11.11 9.16
C LEU A 435 -16.98 10.45 9.43
N ASP A 436 -18.02 11.28 9.56
CA ASP A 436 -19.34 10.91 10.08
C ASP A 436 -20.46 11.65 9.35
N SER A 437 -21.66 11.06 9.24
CA SER A 437 -22.84 11.71 8.64
C SER A 437 -23.16 13.08 9.22
N SER A 438 -22.91 13.28 10.52
CA SER A 438 -23.19 14.55 11.21
C SER A 438 -22.34 15.72 10.70
N SER A 439 -21.21 15.45 10.04
CA SER A 439 -20.34 16.49 9.47
C SER A 439 -20.80 16.95 8.09
N ILE A 440 -21.79 16.31 7.49
CA ILE A 440 -22.34 16.67 6.17
C ILE A 440 -23.46 17.69 6.37
N LEU A 441 -23.08 18.96 6.38
CA LEU A 441 -23.99 20.10 6.57
C LEU A 441 -24.24 20.88 5.27
N ALA A 442 -25.35 21.61 5.21
CA ALA A 442 -25.78 22.33 4.00
C ALA A 442 -24.94 23.58 3.68
N ASP A 443 -24.37 24.22 4.71
CA ASP A 443 -23.69 25.51 4.67
C ASP A 443 -22.15 25.40 4.63
N ARG A 444 -21.61 24.19 4.42
CA ARG A 444 -20.16 23.93 4.41
C ARG A 444 -19.70 23.26 3.12
N ILE A 445 -18.40 23.40 2.83
CA ILE A 445 -17.70 22.61 1.83
C ILE A 445 -16.83 21.59 2.57
N LEU A 446 -16.78 20.37 2.07
CA LEU A 446 -15.94 19.31 2.63
C LEU A 446 -14.84 18.93 1.64
N LEU A 447 -13.60 18.81 2.13
CA LEU A 447 -12.49 18.20 1.40
C LEU A 447 -12.19 16.84 2.04
N MET A 448 -12.50 15.76 1.33
CA MET A 448 -12.19 14.40 1.74
C MET A 448 -10.95 13.89 1.03
N ASP A 449 -10.02 13.35 1.81
CA ASP A 449 -8.83 12.68 1.32
C ASP A 449 -8.80 11.20 1.73
N THR A 450 -8.87 10.32 0.74
CA THR A 450 -8.86 8.85 0.92
C THR A 450 -7.54 8.21 0.48
N PHE A 451 -6.48 9.00 0.29
CA PHE A 451 -5.26 8.64 -0.45
C PHE A 451 -5.48 8.44 -1.96
N PHE A 452 -6.43 7.61 -2.38
CA PHE A 452 -6.69 7.28 -3.79
C PHE A 452 -7.57 8.31 -4.51
N GLN A 453 -8.43 9.00 -3.76
CA GLN A 453 -9.36 10.00 -4.25
C GLN A 453 -9.31 11.23 -3.36
N ILE A 454 -9.31 12.40 -3.99
CA ILE A 454 -9.52 13.70 -3.36
C ILE A 454 -10.88 14.21 -3.83
N LEU A 455 -11.79 14.45 -2.91
CA LEU A 455 -13.17 14.80 -3.20
C LEU A 455 -13.53 16.11 -2.51
N ILE A 456 -13.98 17.09 -3.29
CA ILE A 456 -14.61 18.31 -2.81
C ILE A 456 -16.12 18.11 -2.89
N TYR A 457 -16.80 18.27 -1.75
CA TYR A 457 -18.26 18.19 -1.65
C TYR A 457 -18.82 19.54 -1.24
N HIS A 458 -19.70 20.10 -2.06
CA HIS A 458 -20.44 21.31 -1.75
C HIS A 458 -21.78 20.97 -1.08
N GLY A 459 -21.99 21.46 0.14
CA GLY A 459 -23.28 21.38 0.84
C GLY A 459 -24.42 22.04 0.04
N GLU A 460 -25.66 21.69 0.37
CA GLU A 460 -26.84 22.11 -0.39
C GLU A 460 -26.92 23.63 -0.62
N THR A 461 -26.80 24.42 0.45
CA THR A 461 -26.84 25.88 0.38
C THR A 461 -25.68 26.44 -0.45
N ILE A 462 -24.47 25.92 -0.23
CA ILE A 462 -23.28 26.32 -1.00
C ILE A 462 -23.45 26.02 -2.50
N ALA A 463 -23.97 24.85 -2.82
CA ALA A 463 -24.23 24.44 -4.19
C ALA A 463 -25.29 25.32 -4.87
N GLN A 464 -26.35 25.69 -4.15
CA GLN A 464 -27.37 26.63 -4.63
C GLN A 464 -26.77 28.02 -4.92
N TRP A 465 -25.93 28.56 -4.03
CA TRP A 465 -25.24 29.83 -4.25
C TRP A 465 -24.24 29.77 -5.42
N ARG A 466 -23.49 28.67 -5.56
CA ARG A 466 -22.56 28.44 -6.68
C ARG A 466 -23.30 28.44 -8.02
N LYS A 467 -24.46 27.77 -8.09
CA LYS A 467 -25.33 27.73 -9.28
C LYS A 467 -25.97 29.07 -9.60
N SER A 468 -26.21 29.89 -8.58
CA SER A 468 -26.78 31.24 -8.74
C SER A 468 -25.75 32.28 -9.18
N GLY A 469 -24.47 31.90 -9.30
CA GLY A 469 -23.40 32.79 -9.79
C GLY A 469 -22.93 33.83 -8.78
N TYR A 470 -23.16 33.62 -7.49
CA TYR A 470 -22.80 34.62 -6.47
C TYR A 470 -21.29 34.88 -6.43
N GLN A 471 -20.46 33.89 -6.73
CA GLN A 471 -19.00 34.01 -6.79
C GLN A 471 -18.47 34.99 -7.84
N ASP A 472 -19.28 35.36 -8.82
CA ASP A 472 -18.90 36.28 -9.90
C ASP A 472 -19.26 37.75 -9.57
N MET A 473 -20.02 37.97 -8.49
CA MET A 473 -20.43 39.30 -8.03
C MET A 473 -19.37 39.90 -7.08
N PRO A 474 -18.95 41.17 -7.27
CA PRO A 474 -17.97 41.82 -6.41
C PRO A 474 -18.36 41.86 -4.93
N GLU A 475 -19.66 41.93 -4.62
CA GLU A 475 -20.17 41.98 -3.25
C GLU A 475 -19.99 40.65 -2.48
N TYR A 476 -19.79 39.54 -3.18
CA TYR A 476 -19.65 38.19 -2.61
C TYR A 476 -18.23 37.64 -2.79
N GLU A 477 -17.21 38.49 -2.76
CA GLU A 477 -15.81 38.08 -2.86
C GLU A 477 -15.43 36.99 -1.83
N ASN A 478 -15.96 37.10 -0.60
CA ASN A 478 -15.73 36.10 0.45
C ASN A 478 -16.23 34.70 0.05
N PHE A 479 -17.33 34.60 -0.71
CA PHE A 479 -17.84 33.32 -1.19
C PHE A 479 -16.93 32.72 -2.27
N ARG A 480 -16.35 33.57 -3.14
CA ARG A 480 -15.34 33.14 -4.11
C ARG A 480 -14.10 32.59 -3.40
N HIS A 481 -13.60 33.28 -2.37
CA HIS A 481 -12.47 32.78 -1.57
C HIS A 481 -12.79 31.46 -0.87
N LEU A 482 -14.00 31.30 -0.33
CA LEU A 482 -14.46 30.05 0.29
C LEU A 482 -14.47 28.88 -0.71
N LEU A 483 -14.89 29.09 -1.96
CA LEU A 483 -14.86 28.07 -3.00
C LEU A 483 -13.43 27.70 -3.44
N GLN A 484 -12.50 28.66 -3.41
CA GLN A 484 -11.13 28.47 -3.87
C GLN A 484 -10.25 27.73 -2.83
N ALA A 485 -10.43 28.02 -1.53
CA ALA A 485 -9.64 27.42 -0.46
C ALA A 485 -9.50 25.88 -0.52
N PRO A 486 -10.58 25.07 -0.63
CA PRO A 486 -10.45 23.62 -0.73
C PRO A 486 -9.80 23.15 -2.04
N VAL A 487 -9.88 23.96 -3.11
CA VAL A 487 -9.21 23.66 -4.38
C VAL A 487 -7.70 23.83 -4.24
N ASP A 488 -7.25 24.89 -3.57
CA ASP A 488 -5.82 25.15 -3.34
C ASP A 488 -5.20 24.05 -2.47
N ASP A 489 -5.85 23.69 -1.37
CA ASP A 489 -5.43 22.59 -0.49
C ASP A 489 -5.40 21.25 -1.24
N ALA A 490 -6.42 20.98 -2.06
CA ALA A 490 -6.45 19.79 -2.91
C ALA A 490 -5.27 19.75 -3.90
N GLN A 491 -4.89 20.90 -4.50
CA GLN A 491 -3.75 20.95 -5.42
C GLN A 491 -2.44 20.63 -4.72
N GLU A 492 -2.23 21.08 -3.48
CA GLU A 492 -1.01 20.76 -2.72
C GLU A 492 -0.87 19.25 -2.48
N ILE A 493 -1.96 18.59 -2.08
CA ILE A 493 -1.99 17.13 -1.92
C ILE A 493 -1.76 16.44 -3.27
N LEU A 494 -2.43 16.93 -4.33
CA LEU A 494 -2.26 16.41 -5.69
C LEU A 494 -0.81 16.54 -6.15
N HIS A 495 -0.07 17.58 -5.79
CA HIS A 495 1.33 17.81 -6.22
C HIS A 495 2.32 16.84 -5.56
N SER A 496 2.12 16.50 -4.29
CA SER A 496 3.07 15.71 -3.50
C SER A 496 2.83 14.19 -3.59
N ARG A 497 1.56 13.76 -3.74
CA ARG A 497 1.20 12.33 -3.66
C ARG A 497 1.65 11.50 -4.86
N PHE A 498 2.01 10.24 -4.61
CA PHE A 498 2.23 9.27 -5.67
C PHE A 498 1.49 7.95 -5.36
N PRO A 499 0.70 7.39 -6.30
CA PRO A 499 0.34 7.96 -7.62
C PRO A 499 -0.59 9.17 -7.45
N MET A 500 -0.84 9.91 -8.53
CA MET A 500 -1.77 11.03 -8.46
C MET A 500 -3.18 10.48 -8.15
N PRO A 501 -3.87 11.00 -7.12
CA PRO A 501 -5.22 10.55 -6.80
C PRO A 501 -6.25 11.11 -7.78
N ARG A 502 -7.38 10.41 -7.90
CA ARG A 502 -8.52 10.90 -8.68
C ARG A 502 -9.11 12.14 -8.00
N TYR A 503 -9.21 13.23 -8.75
CA TYR A 503 -9.86 14.47 -8.29
C TYR A 503 -11.35 14.42 -8.63
N ILE A 504 -12.20 14.73 -7.64
CA ILE A 504 -13.66 14.70 -7.75
C ILE A 504 -14.21 16.00 -7.16
N ASP A 505 -14.96 16.77 -7.96
CA ASP A 505 -15.77 17.92 -7.50
C ASP A 505 -17.25 17.50 -7.62
N THR A 506 -17.97 17.55 -6.51
CA THR A 506 -19.38 17.13 -6.42
C THR A 506 -20.14 18.00 -5.43
N GLU A 507 -21.45 17.87 -5.45
CA GLU A 507 -22.38 18.65 -4.63
C GLU A 507 -23.45 17.75 -4.00
N HIS A 508 -24.24 18.32 -3.10
CA HIS A 508 -25.44 17.69 -2.56
C HIS A 508 -26.36 17.19 -3.69
N GLY A 509 -26.80 15.93 -3.59
CA GLY A 509 -27.60 15.26 -4.61
C GLY A 509 -26.84 14.81 -5.86
N GLY A 510 -25.54 15.14 -6.00
CA GLY A 510 -24.71 14.73 -7.12
C GLY A 510 -24.38 13.23 -7.12
N SER A 511 -24.28 12.61 -8.30
CA SER A 511 -24.02 11.16 -8.42
C SER A 511 -22.68 10.73 -7.80
N GLN A 512 -21.66 11.60 -7.81
CA GLN A 512 -20.34 11.33 -7.26
C GLN A 512 -20.27 11.54 -5.73
N ALA A 513 -21.28 12.15 -5.11
CA ALA A 513 -21.35 12.30 -3.65
C ALA A 513 -21.36 10.95 -2.92
N ARG A 514 -21.77 9.87 -3.61
CA ARG A 514 -21.69 8.49 -3.09
C ARG A 514 -20.29 8.08 -2.64
N PHE A 515 -19.23 8.65 -3.22
CA PHE A 515 -17.86 8.36 -2.81
C PHE A 515 -17.59 8.85 -1.38
N LEU A 516 -18.14 10.00 -0.98
CA LEU A 516 -18.12 10.47 0.40
C LEU A 516 -19.03 9.62 1.29
N LEU A 517 -20.29 9.45 0.88
CA LEU A 517 -21.33 8.77 1.68
C LEU A 517 -20.98 7.30 2.01
N SER A 518 -20.24 6.62 1.14
CA SER A 518 -19.79 5.25 1.38
C SER A 518 -18.64 5.11 2.40
N LYS A 519 -17.97 6.22 2.75
CA LYS A 519 -16.80 6.23 3.64
C LYS A 519 -17.11 6.74 5.05
N VAL A 520 -18.15 7.55 5.18
CA VAL A 520 -18.57 8.12 6.47
C VAL A 520 -19.16 7.07 7.41
N ASN A 521 -18.95 7.29 8.70
CA ASN A 521 -19.60 6.51 9.74
C ASN A 521 -21.12 6.76 9.74
N PRO A 522 -21.94 5.70 9.69
CA PRO A 522 -23.40 5.82 9.71
C PRO A 522 -23.93 6.04 11.13
N SER A 523 -23.66 7.20 11.72
CA SER A 523 -24.25 7.59 13.01
C SER A 523 -25.74 7.86 12.89
N GLN A 524 -26.16 8.46 11.76
CA GLN A 524 -27.55 8.70 11.39
C GLN A 524 -27.92 7.81 10.21
N THR A 525 -28.79 6.84 10.45
CA THR A 525 -29.32 5.93 9.41
C THR A 525 -30.82 6.10 9.25
N HIS A 526 -31.36 5.55 8.16
CA HIS A 526 -32.82 5.48 7.93
C HIS A 526 -33.61 4.85 9.09
N ASN A 527 -32.98 3.97 9.88
CA ASN A 527 -33.60 3.31 11.04
C ASN A 527 -33.72 4.23 12.27
N ASN A 528 -32.82 5.20 12.44
CA ASN A 528 -32.77 6.08 13.62
C ASN A 528 -33.13 7.54 13.30
N MET A 529 -33.49 7.84 12.05
CA MET A 529 -33.80 9.19 11.54
C MET A 529 -34.96 9.89 12.29
N TYR A 530 -35.85 9.13 12.95
CA TYR A 530 -36.99 9.65 13.71
C TYR A 530 -36.78 9.65 15.23
N ALA A 531 -35.56 9.40 15.72
CA ALA A 531 -35.24 9.58 17.14
C ALA A 531 -35.24 11.08 17.46
N TRP A 532 -36.14 11.51 18.35
CA TRP A 532 -36.38 12.90 18.72
C TRP A 532 -35.09 13.63 19.16
N GLY A 533 -34.74 14.75 18.49
CA GLY A 533 -33.85 15.79 19.03
C GLY A 533 -32.42 15.91 18.48
N GLN A 534 -32.06 15.30 17.34
CA GLN A 534 -30.73 15.50 16.72
C GLN A 534 -30.73 16.45 15.52
N GLU A 535 -29.68 17.29 15.46
CA GLU A 535 -29.39 18.21 14.36
C GLU A 535 -29.24 17.51 13.01
N SER A 536 -29.62 18.26 11.97
CA SER A 536 -29.78 17.89 10.55
C SER A 536 -28.48 17.44 9.88
N GLY A 537 -28.07 16.20 10.07
CA GLY A 537 -27.08 15.51 9.24
C GLY A 537 -27.71 14.75 8.06
N ALA A 538 -26.90 14.34 7.09
CA ALA A 538 -27.39 13.54 5.96
C ALA A 538 -27.56 12.06 6.36
N PRO A 539 -28.78 11.48 6.33
CA PRO A 539 -28.98 10.09 6.71
C PRO A 539 -28.32 9.14 5.69
N ILE A 540 -27.54 8.18 6.17
CA ILE A 540 -26.88 7.19 5.32
C ILE A 540 -27.77 5.95 5.21
N LEU A 541 -28.04 5.54 3.98
CA LEU A 541 -28.82 4.35 3.65
C LEU A 541 -27.92 3.10 3.72
N THR A 542 -27.68 2.61 4.94
CA THR A 542 -26.91 1.39 5.17
C THR A 542 -27.38 0.66 6.43
N ASP A 543 -27.16 -0.65 6.45
CA ASP A 543 -27.29 -1.53 7.64
C ASP A 543 -25.93 -1.78 8.32
N ASP A 544 -24.87 -1.09 7.86
CA ASP A 544 -23.56 -1.17 8.48
C ASP A 544 -23.58 -0.72 9.95
N VAL A 545 -22.79 -1.43 10.76
CA VAL A 545 -22.61 -1.11 12.18
C VAL A 545 -21.86 0.21 12.33
N SER A 546 -22.40 1.13 13.13
CA SER A 546 -21.75 2.41 13.45
C SER A 546 -20.58 2.21 14.42
N LEU A 547 -19.66 3.18 14.45
CA LEU A 547 -18.52 3.17 15.37
C LEU A 547 -18.98 3.06 16.83
N GLN A 548 -20.07 3.72 17.21
CA GLN A 548 -20.61 3.67 18.56
C GLN A 548 -21.04 2.25 18.95
N VAL A 549 -21.84 1.59 18.10
CA VAL A 549 -22.29 0.21 18.35
C VAL A 549 -21.10 -0.75 18.40
N PHE A 550 -20.12 -0.55 17.52
CA PHE A 550 -18.89 -1.32 17.54
C PHE A 550 -18.12 -1.16 18.87
N MET A 551 -17.95 0.07 19.35
CA MET A 551 -17.28 0.35 20.62
C MET A 551 -18.04 -0.24 21.81
N ASP A 552 -19.37 -0.19 21.80
CA ASP A 552 -20.19 -0.76 22.88
C ASP A 552 -20.09 -2.29 22.92
N HIS A 553 -20.04 -2.95 21.76
CA HIS A 553 -19.79 -4.40 21.67
C HIS A 553 -18.37 -4.75 22.12
N LEU A 554 -17.38 -3.96 21.70
CA LEU A 554 -15.99 -4.16 22.11
C LEU A 554 -15.83 -4.05 23.63
N LYS A 555 -16.41 -3.02 24.25
CA LYS A 555 -16.40 -2.84 25.71
C LYS A 555 -17.03 -4.04 26.42
N LYS A 556 -18.20 -4.50 25.97
CA LYS A 556 -18.88 -5.68 26.53
C LYS A 556 -18.00 -6.93 26.50
N LEU A 557 -17.33 -7.19 25.37
CA LEU A 557 -16.45 -8.35 25.22
C LEU A 557 -15.13 -8.20 26.00
N ALA A 558 -14.61 -6.97 26.12
CA ALA A 558 -13.38 -6.70 26.85
C ALA A 558 -13.55 -6.93 28.37
N VAL A 559 -14.69 -6.54 28.95
CA VAL A 559 -14.93 -6.68 30.40
C VAL A 559 -15.45 -8.05 30.82
N SER A 560 -15.90 -8.87 29.86
CA SER A 560 -16.52 -10.17 30.15
C SER A 560 -15.51 -11.18 30.67
N SER A 561 -15.90 -11.92 31.72
CA SER A 561 -15.08 -12.93 32.37
C SER A 561 -14.78 -14.19 31.53
N ALA A 562 -15.37 -14.31 30.33
CA ALA A 562 -15.24 -15.46 29.44
C ALA A 562 -14.32 -15.15 28.24
N ALA A 563 -13.00 -15.22 28.45
CA ALA A 563 -12.02 -15.27 27.36
C ALA A 563 -10.80 -16.10 27.75
#